data_AF-G9ZKM2-F1
#
_entry.id   AF-G9ZKM2-F1
#
_cell.length_a   1.000
_cell.length_b   1.000
_cell.length_c   1.000
_cell.angle_alpha   90.00
_cell.angle_beta   90.00
_cell.angle_gamma   90.00
#
_symmetry.space_group_name_H-M   'P 1'
#
loop_
_entity.id
_entity.type
_entity.pdbx_description
1 polymer ?
#
loop_
_entity_poly.entity_id
_entity_poly.type
_entity_poly.pdbx_seq_one_letter_code
_entity_poly.pdbx_strand_id
1 'polypeptide(L)'
;MNNEVNIDLNDDVQSLINAVNNFFPGTATVTFIGKLQAGYVRHDQAQTIQDGKNIIVQIDDLSAPNYTASHELLHLLMVLRGFPQVFFSLTTGDDKLDEQLKMMGTELYDIVSHFVVVAEQRKHGLITDEIESMYLKGIYATIKPEPQPVDDQMTFG
;
A
#
# COMPACT_ATOMS: atom_id res chain seq x y z
N MET A 1 24.95 -17.80 8.23
CA MET A 1 25.20 -16.45 8.79
C MET A 1 23.86 -15.75 8.89
N ASN A 2 23.35 -15.52 10.10
CA ASN A 2 22.09 -14.84 10.34
C ASN A 2 22.31 -13.34 10.13
N ASN A 3 22.15 -12.87 8.89
CA ASN A 3 22.09 -11.43 8.60
C ASN A 3 20.70 -10.93 8.97
N GLU A 4 20.42 -10.76 10.26
CA GLU A 4 19.24 -10.01 10.71
C GLU A 4 19.49 -8.54 10.37
N VAL A 5 18.70 -7.99 9.45
CA VAL A 5 18.69 -6.56 9.18
C VAL A 5 17.89 -5.95 10.32
N ASN A 6 18.55 -5.26 11.24
CA ASN A 6 17.85 -4.51 12.28
C ASN A 6 17.30 -3.22 11.65
N ILE A 7 16.00 -3.21 11.36
CA ILE A 7 15.30 -2.03 10.85
C ILE A 7 14.58 -1.37 12.02
N ASP A 8 15.07 -0.20 12.42
CA ASP A 8 14.40 0.64 13.40
C ASP A 8 13.46 1.61 12.68
N LEU A 9 12.16 1.49 12.97
CA LEU A 9 11.15 2.45 12.51
C LEU A 9 11.30 3.76 13.29
N ASN A 10 11.13 4.88 12.60
CA ASN A 10 11.30 6.21 13.19
C ASN A 10 10.14 6.59 14.16
N ASP A 11 10.33 7.68 14.89
CA ASP A 11 9.38 8.13 15.92
C ASP A 11 7.97 8.43 15.38
N ASP A 12 7.85 8.93 14.14
CA ASP A 12 6.56 9.16 13.49
C ASP A 12 5.80 7.86 13.25
N VAL A 13 6.48 6.83 12.74
CA VAL A 13 5.88 5.52 12.50
C VAL A 13 5.55 4.81 13.81
N GLN A 14 6.43 4.89 14.81
CA GLN A 14 6.15 4.36 16.16
C GLN A 14 4.93 5.04 16.78
N SER A 15 4.81 6.36 16.63
CA SER A 15 3.65 7.13 17.07
C SER A 15 2.36 6.70 16.35
N LEU A 16 2.45 6.39 15.05
CA LEU A 16 1.34 5.87 14.28
C LEU A 16 0.93 4.45 14.71
N ILE A 17 1.88 3.56 14.99
CA ILE A 17 1.61 2.23 15.58
C ILE A 17 0.86 2.38 16.90
N ASN A 18 1.30 3.31 17.77
CA ASN A 18 0.63 3.59 19.03
C ASN A 18 -0.79 4.14 18.82
N ALA A 19 -0.97 5.04 17.84
CA ALA A 19 -2.29 5.58 17.51
C ALA A 19 -3.25 4.47 17.04
N VAL A 20 -2.81 3.59 16.16
CA VAL A 20 -3.59 2.42 15.72
C VAL A 20 -3.96 1.54 16.92
N ASN A 21 -2.99 1.18 17.75
CA ASN A 21 -3.22 0.34 18.94
C ASN A 21 -4.16 0.99 19.97
N ASN A 22 -4.22 2.32 20.05
CA ASN A 22 -5.16 3.01 20.93
C ASN A 22 -6.62 2.87 20.47
N PHE A 23 -6.87 2.73 19.16
CA PHE A 23 -8.22 2.57 18.62
C PHE A 23 -8.59 1.11 18.35
N PHE A 24 -7.60 0.23 18.20
CA PHE A 24 -7.83 -1.18 17.91
C PHE A 24 -7.98 -2.00 19.21
N PRO A 25 -9.05 -2.79 19.39
CA PRO A 25 -9.22 -3.61 20.60
C PRO A 25 -8.18 -4.73 20.80
N GLY A 26 -7.41 -5.02 19.76
CA GLY A 26 -6.32 -5.99 19.79
C GLY A 26 -4.96 -5.32 19.61
N THR A 27 -4.00 -6.02 19.03
CA THR A 27 -2.65 -5.50 18.84
C THR A 27 -2.31 -5.38 17.37
N ALA A 28 -1.90 -4.19 16.92
CA ALA A 28 -1.31 -3.94 15.63
C ALA A 28 0.22 -3.86 15.75
N THR A 29 0.95 -4.64 14.94
CA THR A 29 2.42 -4.62 14.88
C THR A 29 2.91 -4.50 13.45
N VAL A 30 4.16 -4.04 13.29
CA VAL A 30 4.88 -4.06 12.02
C VAL A 30 5.99 -5.11 12.12
N THR A 31 6.10 -5.96 11.10
CA THR A 31 7.16 -6.97 11.01
C THR A 31 7.79 -6.96 9.61
N PHE A 32 9.05 -7.36 9.54
CA PHE A 32 9.82 -7.42 8.30
C PHE A 32 9.98 -8.89 7.91
N ILE A 33 9.35 -9.30 6.81
CA ILE A 33 9.33 -10.70 6.36
C ILE A 33 10.31 -10.97 5.22
N GLY A 34 10.82 -9.91 4.59
CA GLY A 34 11.81 -9.97 3.53
C GLY A 34 13.12 -9.28 3.88
N LYS A 35 14.10 -9.42 2.99
CA LYS A 35 15.37 -8.68 3.01
C LYS A 35 15.61 -7.97 1.68
N LEU A 36 14.57 -7.87 0.85
CA LEU A 36 14.68 -7.23 -0.46
C LEU A 36 14.96 -5.74 -0.27
N GLN A 37 15.77 -5.17 -1.14
CA GLN A 37 16.00 -3.73 -1.22
C GLN A 37 16.02 -3.38 -2.71
N ALA A 38 14.85 -3.37 -3.35
CA ALA A 38 14.76 -3.16 -4.79
C ALA A 38 15.21 -1.75 -5.24
N GLY A 39 15.36 -0.80 -4.32
CA GLY A 39 15.78 0.57 -4.59
C GLY A 39 14.65 1.45 -5.14
N TYR A 40 13.41 1.00 -5.00
CA TYR A 40 12.19 1.71 -5.34
C TYR A 40 11.07 1.35 -4.37
N VAL A 41 9.99 2.13 -4.36
CA VAL A 41 8.79 1.86 -3.57
C VAL A 41 7.57 1.62 -4.47
N ARG A 42 6.70 0.70 -4.08
CA ARG A 42 5.38 0.43 -4.66
C ARG A 42 4.41 0.04 -3.55
N HIS A 43 3.11 0.15 -3.83
CA HIS A 43 2.06 -0.17 -2.86
C HIS A 43 1.88 -1.69 -2.62
N ASP A 44 2.42 -2.55 -3.49
CA ASP A 44 2.34 -4.02 -3.38
C ASP A 44 3.49 -4.65 -2.57
N GLN A 45 4.34 -3.83 -1.93
CA GLN A 45 5.50 -4.25 -1.13
C GLN A 45 5.20 -4.37 0.38
N ALA A 46 3.92 -4.48 0.72
CA ALA A 46 3.48 -4.82 2.05
C ALA A 46 2.14 -5.54 2.00
N GLN A 47 1.85 -6.26 3.07
CA GLN A 47 0.55 -6.87 3.28
C GLN A 47 0.12 -6.75 4.73
N THR A 48 -1.19 -6.63 4.94
CA THR A 48 -1.78 -6.62 6.28
C THR A 48 -2.45 -7.97 6.53
N ILE A 49 -2.02 -8.68 7.57
CA ILE A 49 -2.57 -9.99 7.97
C ILE A 49 -3.30 -9.86 9.29
N GLN A 50 -4.48 -10.47 9.39
CA GLN A 50 -5.18 -10.64 10.66
C GLN A 50 -4.88 -12.02 11.25
N ASP A 51 -4.34 -12.04 12.47
CA ASP A 51 -4.09 -13.25 13.27
C ASP A 51 -4.87 -13.19 14.59
N GLY A 52 -6.07 -13.76 14.58
CA GLY A 52 -7.01 -13.68 15.70
C GLY A 52 -7.37 -12.23 16.04
N LYS A 53 -6.89 -11.74 17.19
CA LYS A 53 -7.07 -10.34 17.61
C LYS A 53 -5.90 -9.44 17.20
N ASN A 54 -4.89 -9.96 16.51
CA ASN A 54 -3.74 -9.19 16.10
C ASN A 54 -3.87 -8.79 14.63
N ILE A 55 -3.35 -7.62 14.29
CA ILE A 55 -3.08 -7.19 12.93
C ILE A 55 -1.57 -7.07 12.77
N ILE A 56 -1.03 -7.67 11.72
CA ILE A 56 0.41 -7.66 11.44
C ILE A 56 0.59 -7.03 10.07
N VAL A 57 1.20 -5.85 10.03
CA VAL A 57 1.69 -5.23 8.79
C VAL A 57 3.04 -5.87 8.48
N GLN A 58 3.12 -6.58 7.37
CA GLN A 58 4.32 -7.28 6.92
C GLN A 58 4.95 -6.55 5.75
N ILE A 59 6.21 -6.18 5.88
CA ILE A 59 6.98 -5.47 4.85
C ILE A 59 7.97 -6.45 4.21
N ASP A 60 7.93 -6.55 2.89
CA ASP A 60 8.79 -7.46 2.11
C ASP A 60 10.03 -6.77 1.53
N ASP A 61 9.93 -5.47 1.22
CA ASP A 61 11.00 -4.61 0.71
C ASP A 61 11.42 -3.55 1.73
N LEU A 62 12.70 -3.55 2.05
CA LEU A 62 13.34 -2.70 3.05
C LEU A 62 13.98 -1.44 2.43
N SER A 63 13.66 -1.08 1.19
CA SER A 63 14.21 0.12 0.55
C SER A 63 13.74 1.41 1.22
N ALA A 64 12.49 1.45 1.71
CA ALA A 64 11.95 2.59 2.45
C ALA A 64 10.91 2.14 3.50
N PRO A 65 11.33 1.43 4.57
CA PRO A 65 10.43 0.76 5.50
C PRO A 65 9.50 1.73 6.25
N ASN A 66 9.96 2.95 6.57
CA ASN A 66 9.11 3.96 7.22
C ASN A 66 7.97 4.44 6.31
N TYR A 67 8.25 4.64 5.03
CA TYR A 67 7.25 4.99 4.03
C TYR A 67 6.21 3.87 3.90
N THR A 68 6.67 2.64 3.66
CA THR A 68 5.79 1.50 3.44
C THR A 68 4.96 1.16 4.70
N ALA A 69 5.59 1.14 5.88
CA ALA A 69 4.89 0.90 7.15
C ALA A 69 3.80 1.93 7.40
N SER A 70 4.13 3.22 7.24
CA SER A 70 3.17 4.30 7.49
C SER A 70 1.99 4.29 6.53
N HIS A 71 2.21 3.87 5.27
CA HIS A 71 1.14 3.75 4.27
C HIS A 71 0.05 2.80 4.75
N GLU A 72 0.44 1.58 5.12
CA GLU A 72 -0.49 0.54 5.61
C GLU A 72 -1.14 0.93 6.94
N LEU A 73 -0.35 1.47 7.88
CA LEU A 73 -0.86 1.88 9.18
C LEU A 73 -1.84 3.06 9.09
N LEU A 74 -1.67 3.97 8.13
CA LEU A 74 -2.62 5.07 7.89
C LEU A 74 -3.93 4.55 7.32
N HIS A 75 -3.89 3.61 6.38
CA HIS A 75 -5.10 2.91 5.91
C HIS A 75 -5.85 2.24 7.07
N LEU A 76 -5.13 1.53 7.93
CA LEU A 76 -5.73 0.91 9.11
C LEU A 76 -6.32 1.94 10.08
N LEU A 77 -5.59 3.03 10.36
CA LEU A 77 -6.08 4.10 11.23
C LEU A 77 -7.33 4.76 10.65
N MET A 78 -7.39 4.97 9.33
CA MET A 78 -8.57 5.50 8.65
C MET A 78 -9.80 4.62 8.91
N VAL A 79 -9.69 3.30 8.71
CA VAL A 79 -10.78 2.36 9.00
C VAL A 79 -11.22 2.45 10.46
N LEU A 80 -10.27 2.42 11.40
CA LEU A 80 -10.55 2.47 12.84
C LEU A 80 -11.21 3.79 13.28
N ARG A 81 -10.95 4.88 12.55
CA ARG A 81 -11.56 6.20 12.81
C ARG A 81 -12.84 6.44 12.03
N GLY A 82 -13.39 5.41 11.38
CA GLY A 82 -14.68 5.48 10.70
C GLY A 82 -14.61 6.11 9.32
N PHE A 83 -13.46 6.05 8.64
CA PHE A 83 -13.39 6.39 7.22
C PHE A 83 -14.38 5.50 6.44
N PRO A 84 -15.20 6.10 5.54
CA PRO A 84 -16.24 5.36 4.83
C PRO A 84 -15.69 4.10 4.17
N GLN A 85 -16.43 2.99 4.25
CA GLN A 85 -16.12 1.75 3.54
C GLN A 85 -17.10 1.58 2.39
N VAL A 86 -16.63 1.03 1.26
CA VAL A 86 -17.50 0.80 0.10
C VAL A 86 -18.23 -0.53 0.26
N PHE A 87 -19.55 -0.48 0.14
CA PHE A 87 -20.41 -1.65 0.08
C PHE A 87 -21.24 -1.60 -1.19
N PHE A 88 -21.22 -2.68 -1.97
CA PHE A 88 -21.97 -2.77 -3.22
C PHE A 88 -23.25 -3.58 -3.01
N SER A 89 -24.39 -2.90 -3.02
CA SER A 89 -25.71 -3.52 -3.20
C SER A 89 -26.25 -3.27 -4.61
N LEU A 90 -25.36 -3.36 -5.61
CA LEU A 90 -25.65 -3.07 -7.00
C LEU A 90 -26.08 -4.34 -7.73
N THR A 91 -27.19 -4.26 -8.45
CA THR A 91 -27.48 -5.17 -9.56
C THR A 91 -28.15 -4.44 -10.71
N THR A 92 -27.62 -4.62 -11.91
CA THR A 92 -28.19 -4.14 -13.18
C THR A 92 -28.95 -5.23 -13.93
N GLY A 93 -28.89 -6.47 -13.43
CA GLY A 93 -29.36 -7.67 -14.13
C GLY A 93 -28.34 -8.23 -15.13
N ASP A 94 -27.15 -7.62 -15.25
CA ASP A 94 -26.01 -8.09 -16.03
C ASP A 94 -24.79 -8.20 -15.11
N ASP A 95 -24.37 -9.44 -14.82
CA ASP A 95 -23.26 -9.72 -13.90
C ASP A 95 -21.94 -9.08 -14.35
N LYS A 96 -21.68 -9.02 -15.65
CA LYS A 96 -20.43 -8.44 -16.20
C LYS A 96 -20.43 -6.93 -16.02
N LEU A 97 -21.56 -6.28 -16.26
CA LEU A 97 -21.70 -4.85 -16.02
C LEU A 97 -21.58 -4.54 -14.51
N ASP A 98 -22.18 -5.38 -13.66
CA ASP A 98 -22.08 -5.23 -12.21
C ASP A 98 -20.64 -5.36 -11.71
N GLU A 99 -19.86 -6.31 -12.23
CA GLU A 99 -18.42 -6.44 -11.95
C GLU A 99 -17.63 -5.20 -12.36
N GLN A 100 -17.87 -4.67 -13.57
CA GLN A 100 -17.19 -3.47 -14.06
C GLN A 100 -17.50 -2.24 -13.19
N LEU A 101 -18.75 -2.08 -12.79
CA LEU A 101 -19.16 -0.97 -11.92
C LEU A 101 -18.60 -1.12 -10.50
N LYS A 102 -18.51 -2.34 -9.97
CA LYS A 102 -17.82 -2.63 -8.70
C LYS A 102 -16.34 -2.28 -8.78
N MET A 103 -15.64 -2.72 -9.82
CA MET A 103 -14.21 -2.39 -10.02
C MET A 103 -14.01 -0.88 -10.10
N MET A 104 -14.78 -0.17 -10.92
CA MET A 104 -14.69 1.29 -11.02
C MET A 104 -14.96 1.98 -9.68
N GLY A 105 -15.97 1.53 -8.93
CA GLY A 105 -16.27 2.06 -7.60
C GLY A 105 -15.14 1.85 -6.60
N THR A 106 -14.50 0.67 -6.62
CA THR A 106 -13.33 0.36 -5.79
C THR A 106 -12.15 1.25 -6.16
N GLU A 107 -11.82 1.40 -7.45
CA GLU A 107 -10.71 2.25 -7.90
C GLU A 107 -10.90 3.72 -7.49
N LEU A 108 -12.12 4.26 -7.64
CA LEU A 108 -12.43 5.62 -7.20
C LEU A 108 -12.26 5.78 -5.67
N TYR A 109 -12.67 4.79 -4.90
CA TYR A 109 -12.49 4.77 -3.46
C TYR A 109 -11.01 4.69 -3.07
N ASP A 110 -10.23 3.85 -3.73
CA ASP A 110 -8.80 3.70 -3.47
C ASP A 110 -8.04 5.00 -3.77
N ILE A 111 -8.41 5.70 -4.85
CA ILE A 111 -7.88 7.03 -5.17
C ILE A 111 -8.15 8.01 -4.03
N VAL A 112 -9.41 8.12 -3.58
CA VAL A 112 -9.79 9.06 -2.50
C VAL A 112 -9.10 8.70 -1.18
N SER A 113 -8.97 7.40 -0.88
CA SER A 113 -8.27 6.92 0.31
C SER A 113 -6.79 7.31 0.27
N HIS A 114 -6.12 7.11 -0.87
CA HIS A 114 -4.72 7.48 -1.03
C HIS A 114 -4.46 8.99 -0.98
N PHE A 115 -5.42 9.85 -1.36
CA PHE A 115 -5.26 11.29 -1.15
C PHE A 115 -5.05 11.64 0.32
N VAL A 116 -5.77 10.97 1.24
CA VAL A 116 -5.63 11.17 2.68
C VAL A 116 -4.29 10.63 3.18
N VAL A 117 -3.93 9.40 2.79
CA VAL A 117 -2.67 8.76 3.18
C VAL A 117 -1.47 9.60 2.75
N VAL A 118 -1.40 9.98 1.47
CA VAL A 118 -0.29 10.78 0.92
C VAL A 118 -0.20 12.15 1.60
N ALA A 119 -1.34 12.80 1.86
CA ALA A 119 -1.35 14.09 2.55
C ALA A 119 -0.77 13.98 3.97
N GLU A 120 -1.14 12.95 4.72
CA GLU A 120 -0.63 12.75 6.08
C GLU A 120 0.85 12.33 6.09
N GLN A 121 1.27 11.45 5.17
CA GLN A 121 2.69 11.10 5.04
C GLN A 121 3.57 12.31 4.69
N ARG A 122 3.12 13.19 3.79
CA ARG A 122 3.84 14.44 3.46
C ARG A 122 3.94 15.36 4.67
N LYS A 123 2.85 15.52 5.42
CA LYS A 123 2.81 16.35 6.63
C LYS A 123 3.82 15.89 7.70
N HIS A 124 4.10 14.59 7.75
CA HIS A 124 5.07 13.98 8.66
C HIS A 124 6.45 13.74 8.02
N GLY A 125 6.72 14.25 6.81
CA GLY A 125 8.01 14.07 6.15
C GLY A 125 8.35 12.63 5.75
N LEU A 126 7.36 11.74 5.70
CA LEU A 126 7.49 10.34 5.29
C LEU A 126 7.48 10.18 3.76
N ILE A 127 6.99 11.20 3.05
CA ILE A 127 7.22 11.38 1.62
C ILE A 127 8.19 12.55 1.45
N THR A 128 9.40 12.22 1.02
CA THR A 128 10.48 13.15 0.66
C THR A 128 10.75 13.09 -0.84
N ASP A 129 11.56 14.00 -1.37
CA ASP A 129 12.01 13.97 -2.77
C ASP A 129 12.68 12.63 -3.15
N GLU A 130 13.37 12.00 -2.19
CA GLU A 130 13.96 10.67 -2.38
C GLU A 130 12.89 9.59 -2.57
N ILE A 131 11.86 9.58 -1.72
CA ILE A 131 10.72 8.66 -1.82
C ILE A 131 9.96 8.88 -3.13
N GLU A 132 9.76 10.13 -3.55
CA GLU A 132 9.14 10.42 -4.85
C GLU A 132 9.96 9.86 -6.02
N SER A 133 11.28 10.03 -5.98
CA SER A 133 12.20 9.45 -6.97
C SER A 133 12.13 7.92 -6.97
N MET A 134 12.09 7.30 -5.79
CA MET A 134 11.91 5.85 -5.64
C MET A 134 10.55 5.38 -6.17
N TYR A 135 9.48 6.14 -5.97
CA TYR A 135 8.16 5.81 -6.46
C TYR A 135 8.11 5.85 -7.99
N LEU A 136 8.67 6.89 -8.61
CA LEU A 136 8.80 6.97 -10.07
C LEU A 136 9.60 5.80 -10.64
N LYS A 137 10.72 5.41 -9.99
CA LYS A 137 11.48 4.20 -10.37
C LYS A 137 10.62 2.94 -10.26
N GLY A 138 9.78 2.84 -9.22
CA GLY A 138 8.86 1.73 -9.02
C GLY A 138 7.84 1.59 -10.15
N ILE A 139 7.32 2.72 -10.66
CA ILE A 139 6.47 2.76 -11.86
C ILE A 139 7.23 2.25 -13.09
N TYR A 140 8.44 2.77 -13.35
CA TYR A 140 9.20 2.32 -14.53
C TYR A 140 9.62 0.84 -14.46
N ALA A 141 9.82 0.30 -13.26
CA ALA A 141 10.18 -1.10 -13.07
C ALA A 141 9.07 -2.09 -13.49
N THR A 142 7.81 -1.65 -13.59
CA THR A 142 6.69 -2.49 -14.02
C THR A 142 6.36 -2.36 -15.52
N ILE A 143 6.95 -1.38 -16.20
CA ILE A 143 6.77 -1.16 -17.63
C ILE A 143 7.71 -2.11 -18.39
N LYS A 144 7.15 -3.08 -19.10
CA LYS A 144 7.92 -3.92 -20.02
C LYS A 144 8.40 -3.07 -21.19
N PRO A 145 9.69 -3.13 -21.57
CA PRO A 145 10.16 -2.52 -22.80
C PRO A 145 9.37 -3.04 -24.00
N GLU A 146 9.11 -2.17 -24.98
CA GLU A 146 8.51 -2.60 -26.24
C GLU A 146 9.40 -3.67 -26.90
N PRO A 147 8.81 -4.76 -27.43
CA PRO A 147 9.57 -5.78 -28.13
C PRO A 147 10.28 -5.21 -29.37
N GLN A 148 11.47 -5.73 -29.67
CA GLN A 148 12.23 -5.44 -30.89
C GLN A 148 12.31 -6.72 -31.75
N PRO A 149 11.94 -6.70 -33.04
CA PRO A 149 11.44 -5.56 -33.81
C PRO A 149 10.07 -5.07 -33.31
N VAL A 150 9.79 -3.78 -33.56
CA VAL A 150 8.49 -3.16 -33.25
C VAL A 150 7.41 -4.03 -33.88
N ASP A 151 6.58 -4.64 -33.04
CA ASP A 151 5.45 -5.42 -33.50
C ASP A 151 4.32 -4.46 -33.88
N ASP A 152 4.29 -4.03 -35.14
CA ASP A 152 3.20 -3.21 -35.71
C ASP A 152 1.89 -4.01 -35.86
N GLN A 153 1.77 -5.22 -35.31
CA GLN A 153 0.53 -5.98 -35.36
C GLN A 153 -0.39 -5.66 -34.19
N MET A 154 -1.23 -4.63 -34.38
CA MET A 154 -2.57 -4.61 -33.80
C MET A 154 -3.38 -5.78 -34.39
N THR A 155 -3.15 -7.00 -33.87
CA THR A 155 -3.99 -8.16 -34.17
C THR A 155 -5.18 -8.16 -33.22
N PHE A 156 -6.31 -7.65 -33.71
CA PHE A 156 -7.61 -8.07 -33.19
C PHE A 156 -7.90 -9.46 -33.78
N GLY A 157 -7.56 -10.50 -33.02
CA GLY A 157 -7.92 -11.89 -33.29
C GLY A 157 -8.94 -12.40 -32.29
#